data_AF-C5IY17-F1
#
_entry.id   AF-C5IY17-F1
#
_cell.length_a   1.000
_cell.length_b   1.000
_cell.length_c   1.000
_cell.angle_alpha   90.00
_cell.angle_beta   90.00
_cell.angle_gamma   90.00
#
_symmetry.space_group_name_H-M   'P 1'
#
loop_
_entity.id
_entity.type
_entity.pdbx_description
1 polymer ?
#
loop_
_entity_poly.entity_id
_entity_poly.type
_entity_poly.pdbx_seq_one_letter_code
_entity_poly.pdbx_strand_id
1 'polypeptide(L)' 'MDPVSRVLSDAKTSKGQVHEIVLVGGSTRIPKVQQLLQDYFNGKDLNKSINPDEAVAYGAAVQAAILA' A
#
# COMPACT_ATOMS: atom_id res chain seq x y z
N MET A 1 1.06 -1.83 -14.78
CA MET A 1 1.28 -2.02 -13.31
C MET A 1 2.78 -2.00 -13.02
N ASP A 2 3.53 -1.23 -13.79
CA ASP A 2 4.95 -1.48 -14.00
C ASP A 2 5.80 -1.08 -12.79
N PRO A 3 5.49 0.01 -12.06
CA PRO A 3 6.18 0.32 -10.81
C PRO A 3 6.02 -0.77 -9.75
N VAL A 4 4.84 -1.39 -9.65
CA VAL A 4 4.57 -2.47 -8.68
C VAL A 4 5.34 -3.74 -9.05
N SER A 5 5.36 -4.12 -10.33
CA SER A 5 6.18 -5.25 -10.79
C SER A 5 7.68 -5.01 -10.57
N ARG A 6 8.15 -3.78 -10.80
CA ARG A 6 9.56 -3.41 -10.62
C ARG A 6 10.00 -3.54 -9.17
N VAL A 7 9.23 -2.98 -8.23
CA VAL A 7 9.60 -3.05 -6.79
C VAL A 7 9.60 -4.49 -6.27
N LEU A 8 8.69 -5.35 -6.76
CA LEU A 8 8.70 -6.78 -6.41
C LEU A 8 9.95 -7.49 -6.95
N SER A 9 10.37 -7.17 -8.18
CA SER A 9 11.61 -7.69 -8.75
C SER A 9 12.84 -7.22 -7.96
N ASP A 10 12.92 -5.93 -7.65
CA ASP A 10 14.02 -5.33 -6.90
C ASP A 10 14.12 -5.94 -5.48
N ALA A 11 12.97 -6.19 -4.84
CA ALA A 11 12.87 -6.85 -3.54
C ALA A 11 12.99 -8.39 -3.61
N LYS A 12 13.16 -8.98 -4.81
CA LYS A 12 13.17 -10.45 -5.05
C LYS A 12 12.00 -11.18 -4.37
N THR A 13 10.84 -10.52 -4.34
CA THR A 13 9.66 -10.96 -3.62
C THR A 13 8.56 -11.32 -4.61
N SER A 14 8.00 -12.51 -4.47
CA SER A 14 6.85 -12.92 -5.28
C SER A 14 5.56 -12.28 -4.77
N LYS A 15 4.57 -12.11 -5.65
CA LYS A 15 3.27 -11.52 -5.30
C LYS A 15 2.60 -12.19 -4.09
N GLY A 16 2.73 -13.51 -3.97
CA GLY A 16 2.13 -14.27 -2.87
C GLY A 16 2.80 -14.05 -1.50
N GLN A 17 4.02 -13.51 -1.48
CA GLN A 17 4.74 -13.20 -0.24
C GLN A 17 4.40 -11.80 0.31
N VAL A 18 3.66 -10.98 -0.43
CA VAL A 18 3.14 -9.71 0.08
C VAL A 18 1.99 -10.03 1.02
N HIS A 19 2.15 -9.75 2.32
CA HIS A 19 1.14 -10.10 3.34
C HIS A 19 -0.03 -9.10 3.35
N GLU A 20 0.28 -7.82 3.33
CA GLU A 20 -0.69 -6.72 3.43
C GLU A 20 -0.48 -5.71 2.31
N ILE A 21 -1.56 -5.10 1.84
CA ILE A 21 -1.54 -4.04 0.83
C ILE A 21 -2.22 -2.81 1.44
N VAL A 22 -1.43 -1.84 1.89
CA VAL A 22 -1.93 -0.60 2.50
C VAL A 22 -2.10 0.48 1.43
N LEU A 23 -3.27 1.12 1.39
CA LEU A 23 -3.56 2.22 0.49
C LEU A 23 -3.31 3.56 1.16
N VAL A 24 -2.52 4.43 0.53
CA VAL A 24 -2.17 5.76 1.05
C VAL A 24 -2.32 6.81 -0.06
N GLY A 25 -2.90 7.96 0.28
CA GLY A 25 -3.20 9.08 -0.61
C GLY A 25 -4.61 9.04 -1.22
N GLY A 26 -5.25 10.21 -1.35
CA GLY A 26 -6.66 10.32 -1.75
C GLY A 26 -7.04 9.67 -3.08
N SER A 27 -6.14 9.62 -4.07
CA SER A 27 -6.40 8.95 -5.35
C SER A 27 -6.61 7.45 -5.24
N THR A 28 -6.19 6.82 -4.13
CA THR A 28 -6.44 5.39 -3.86
C THR A 28 -7.92 5.10 -3.57
N ARG A 29 -8.75 6.13 -3.36
CA ARG A 29 -10.21 6.00 -3.22
C ARG A 29 -10.91 5.66 -4.55
N ILE A 30 -10.24 5.84 -5.69
CA ILE A 30 -10.78 5.54 -7.01
C ILE A 30 -11.04 4.02 -7.12
N PRO A 31 -12.30 3.56 -7.34
CA PRO A 31 -12.62 2.13 -7.35
C PRO A 31 -11.82 1.34 -8.39
N LYS A 32 -11.54 1.93 -9.55
CA LYS A 32 -10.77 1.27 -10.61
C LYS A 32 -9.32 1.01 -10.21
N VAL A 33 -8.70 1.89 -9.44
CA VAL A 33 -7.33 1.71 -8.92
C VAL A 33 -7.29 0.54 -7.95
N GLN A 34 -8.27 0.46 -7.05
CA GLN A 34 -8.40 -0.65 -6.11
C GLN A 34 -8.58 -1.98 -6.83
N GLN A 35 -9.50 -2.03 -7.81
CA GLN A 35 -9.74 -3.25 -8.58
C GLN A 35 -8.47 -3.71 -9.32
N LEU A 36 -7.76 -2.80 -9.99
CA LEU A 36 -6.53 -3.16 -10.71
C LEU A 36 -5.44 -3.71 -9.78
N LEU A 37 -5.34 -3.19 -8.55
CA LEU A 37 -4.42 -3.70 -7.54
C LEU A 37 -4.86 -5.07 -7.01
N GLN A 38 -6.15 -5.26 -6.71
CA GLN A 38 -6.68 -6.57 -6.29
C GLN A 38 -6.44 -7.62 -7.36
N ASP A 39 -6.80 -7.33 -8.61
CA ASP A 39 -6.58 -8.23 -9.75
C ASP A 39 -5.08 -8.56 -9.91
N TYR A 40 -4.21 -7.56 -9.75
CA TYR A 40 -2.76 -7.75 -9.85
C TYR A 40 -2.21 -8.69 -8.76
N PHE A 41 -2.76 -8.64 -7.55
CA PHE A 41 -2.41 -9.48 -6.41
C PHE A 41 -3.36 -10.68 -6.25
N ASN A 42 -3.92 -11.18 -7.35
CA ASN A 42 -4.73 -12.41 -7.40
C ASN A 42 -5.96 -12.38 -6.48
N GLY A 43 -6.63 -11.24 -6.37
CA GLY A 43 -7.83 -11.05 -5.56
C GLY A 43 -7.56 -10.83 -4.07
N LYS A 44 -6.29 -10.60 -3.66
CA LYS A 44 -5.98 -10.25 -2.27
C LYS A 44 -6.71 -8.98 -1.83
N ASP A 45 -7.27 -9.02 -0.62
CA ASP A 45 -7.92 -7.87 -0.01
C ASP A 45 -6.97 -6.71 0.24
N LEU A 46 -7.47 -5.49 -0.01
CA LEU A 46 -6.73 -4.26 0.26
C LEU A 46 -7.05 -3.78 1.66
N ASN A 47 -6.01 -3.38 2.40
CA ASN A 47 -6.17 -2.86 3.73
C ASN A 47 -6.75 -1.45 3.71
N LYS A 48 -7.96 -1.32 4.27
CA LYS A 48 -8.72 -0.06 4.39
C LYS A 48 -8.91 0.37 5.85
N SER A 49 -8.17 -0.24 6.78
CA SER A 49 -8.27 0.06 8.21
C SER A 49 -7.64 1.41 8.58
N ILE A 50 -6.84 1.98 7.68
CA ILE A 50 -6.12 3.24 7.87
C ILE A 50 -6.75 4.30 6.97
N ASN A 51 -6.92 5.52 7.50
CA ASN A 51 -7.33 6.66 6.69
C ASN A 51 -6.18 7.05 5.71
N PRO A 52 -6.37 6.93 4.38
CA PRO A 52 -5.30 7.11 3.41
C PRO A 52 -4.73 8.54 3.39
N ASP A 53 -5.51 9.53 3.82
CA ASP A 53 -5.12 10.94 3.80
C ASP A 53 -4.30 11.33 5.05
N GLU A 54 -4.41 10.56 6.14
CA GLU A 54 -3.77 10.85 7.43
C GLU A 54 -2.60 9.92 7.73
N ALA A 55 -2.53 8.75 7.07
CA ALA A 55 -1.56 7.69 7.35
C ALA A 55 -0.11 8.18 7.41
N VAL A 56 0.27 9.07 6.47
CA VAL A 56 1.64 9.62 6.37
C VAL A 56 1.96 10.53 7.55
N ALA A 57 1.06 11.47 7.86
CA ALA A 57 1.25 12.42 8.96
C ALA A 57 1.29 11.70 10.32
N TYR A 58 0.43 10.70 10.49
CA TYR A 58 0.42 9.88 11.69
C TYR A 58 1.75 9.12 11.88
N GLY A 59 2.25 8.46 10.84
CA GLY A 59 3.54 7.78 10.88
C GLY A 59 4.71 8.72 11.19
N ALA A 60 4.69 9.93 10.61
CA ALA A 60 5.70 10.96 10.90
C ALA A 60 5.66 11.43 12.36
N ALA A 61 4.46 11.62 12.93
CA ALA A 61 4.30 12.01 14.33
C ALA A 61 4.81 10.93 15.31
N VAL A 62 4.54 9.65 15.01
CA VAL A 62 5.09 8.52 15.79
C VAL A 62 6.62 8.53 15.72
N GLN A 63 7.20 8.72 14.53
CA GLN A 63 8.65 8.80 14.38
C GLN A 63 9.26 9.99 15.14
N ALA A 64 8.59 11.14 15.15
CA ALA A 64 9.03 12.31 15.92
C ALA A 64 9.03 12.03 17.44
N ALA A 65 8.01 11.33 17.93
CA ALA A 65 7.93 10.95 19.35
C ALA A 65 9.00 9.93 19.77
N ILE A 66 9.47 9.07 18.86
CA ILE A 66 10.56 8.11 19.13
C ILE A 66 11.92 8.81 19.22
N LEU A 67 12.10 9.91 18.48
CA LEU A 67 13.36 10.65 18.40
C LEU A 67 13.47 11.78 19.44
N ALA A 68 12.38 12.10 20.14
CA ALA A 68 12.30 13.12 21.19
C ALA A 68 12.76 12.55 22.54
#